data_AF-A0A7S3RRF7-F1
#
_entry.id   AF-A0A7S3RRF7-F1
#
_cell.length_a   1.000
_cell.length_b   1.000
_cell.length_c   1.000
_cell.angle_alpha   90.00
_cell.angle_beta   90.00
_cell.angle_gamma   90.00
#
_symmetry.space_group_name_H-M   'P 1'
#
loop_
_entity.id
_entity.type
_entity.pdbx_description
1 polymer ?
#
loop_
_entity_poly.entity_id
_entity_poly.type
_entity_poly.pdbx_seq_one_letter_code
_entity_poly.pdbx_strand_id
1 'polypeptide(L)'
;GKPLFPTVAFKCATVHVNFGPTPIKPLPFACRMVQDANSADTAVTKVKEQAQYEVHVPVGLPDEGSFDWLDMFLAKNPQYVELSDRMILDWAEKSGMWKAKGYPGKSSNDRPEYNFGIREMDDG
;
A
#
# COMPACT_ATOMS: atom_id res chain seq x y z
N GLY A 1 12.67 -12.70 -4.72
CA GLY A 1 11.42 -11.91 -4.72
C GLY A 1 11.57 -10.76 -3.74
N LYS A 2 10.74 -9.71 -3.84
CA LYS A 2 10.64 -8.69 -2.78
C LYS A 2 9.76 -9.24 -1.64
N PRO A 3 10.14 -9.06 -0.36
CA PRO A 3 9.30 -9.51 0.75
C PRO A 3 7.97 -8.74 0.75
N LEU A 4 6.87 -9.46 0.93
CA LEU A 4 5.53 -8.89 1.07
C LEU A 4 5.19 -8.79 2.55
N PHE A 5 4.56 -7.68 2.93
CA PHE A 5 4.07 -7.47 4.29
C PHE A 5 2.55 -7.67 4.30
N PRO A 6 2.00 -8.43 5.27
CA PRO A 6 0.55 -8.49 5.45
C PRO A 6 0.04 -7.11 5.88
N THR A 7 -0.69 -6.45 4.98
CA THR A 7 -1.27 -5.12 5.21
C THR A 7 -2.78 -5.26 5.35
N VAL A 8 -3.35 -4.65 6.40
CA VAL A 8 -4.80 -4.64 6.66
C VAL A 8 -5.28 -3.20 6.69
N ALA A 9 -6.15 -2.83 5.75
CA ALA A 9 -6.86 -1.55 5.77
C ALA A 9 -8.18 -1.70 6.55
N PHE A 10 -8.47 -0.77 7.45
CA PHE A 10 -9.71 -0.76 8.23
C PHE A 10 -10.18 0.67 8.50
N LYS A 11 -11.51 0.89 8.54
CA LYS A 11 -12.14 2.18 8.85
C LYS A 11 -13.18 1.95 9.95
N CYS A 12 -13.12 2.74 11.02
CA CYS A 12 -14.06 2.65 12.15
C CYS A 12 -14.23 1.24 12.76
N ALA A 13 -13.17 0.43 12.80
CA ALA A 13 -13.19 -0.93 13.32
C ALA A 13 -11.97 -1.21 14.23
N THR A 14 -12.11 -2.17 15.14
CA THR A 14 -10.98 -2.74 15.89
C THR A 14 -10.58 -4.05 15.23
N VAL A 15 -9.33 -4.13 14.79
CA VAL A 15 -8.79 -5.32 14.13
C VAL A 15 -7.88 -6.08 15.09
N HIS A 16 -8.18 -7.36 15.30
CA HIS A 16 -7.27 -8.30 15.98
C HIS A 16 -6.72 -9.28 14.93
N VAL A 17 -5.40 -9.27 14.75
CA VAL A 17 -4.69 -10.17 13.82
C VAL A 17 -4.03 -11.31 14.60
N ASN A 18 -4.24 -12.55 14.13
CA ASN A 18 -3.55 -13.74 14.64
C ASN A 18 -2.64 -14.30 13.55
N PHE A 19 -1.32 -14.18 13.75
CA PHE A 19 -0.31 -14.69 12.82
C PHE A 19 0.23 -16.08 13.18
N GLY A 20 -0.25 -16.70 14.26
CA GLY A 20 0.15 -18.06 14.67
C GLY A 20 0.69 -18.14 16.10
N PRO A 21 1.27 -19.29 16.48
CA PRO A 21 1.45 -20.51 15.66
C PRO A 21 0.15 -21.33 15.51
N THR A 22 -0.85 -21.13 16.38
CA THR A 22 -2.13 -21.85 16.31
C THR A 22 -3.27 -20.95 15.82
N PRO A 23 -4.18 -21.47 14.98
CA PRO A 23 -5.38 -20.73 14.61
C PRO A 23 -6.31 -20.59 15.81
N ILE A 24 -6.96 -19.43 15.97
CA ILE A 24 -7.92 -19.18 17.07
C ILE A 24 -9.09 -20.16 17.03
N LYS A 25 -9.48 -20.59 15.82
CA LYS A 25 -10.51 -21.60 15.59
C LYS A 25 -9.98 -22.64 14.61
N PRO A 26 -10.10 -23.95 14.91
CA PRO A 26 -9.71 -24.99 13.97
C PRO A 26 -10.56 -24.90 12.70
N LEU A 27 -9.89 -24.83 11.56
CA LEU A 27 -10.52 -24.87 10.24
C LEU A 27 -10.69 -26.33 9.81
N PRO A 28 -11.63 -26.66 8.90
CA PRO A 28 -11.83 -28.03 8.41
C PRO A 28 -10.67 -28.57 7.55
N PHE A 29 -9.59 -27.81 7.41
CA PHE A 29 -8.37 -28.14 6.69
C PHE A 29 -7.14 -27.63 7.45
N ALA A 30 -5.98 -28.23 7.18
CA ALA A 30 -4.71 -27.78 7.73
C ALA A 30 -4.30 -26.45 7.07
N CYS A 31 -4.25 -25.38 7.85
CA CYS A 31 -3.76 -24.07 7.42
C CYS A 31 -2.43 -23.77 8.12
N ARG A 32 -1.36 -23.50 7.37
CA ARG A 32 -0.09 -23.05 7.95
C ARG A 32 -0.18 -21.55 8.26
N MET A 33 0.16 -21.19 9.49
CA MET A 33 0.13 -19.81 9.94
C MET A 33 1.39 -19.05 9.48
N VAL A 34 1.32 -17.73 9.39
CA VAL A 34 2.44 -16.88 8.93
C VAL A 34 3.67 -17.02 9.84
N GLN A 35 3.49 -17.29 11.13
CA GLN A 35 4.59 -17.54 12.06
C GLN A 35 5.36 -18.85 11.78
N ASP A 36 4.73 -19.82 11.10
CA ASP A 36 5.39 -21.04 10.64
C ASP A 36 6.02 -20.87 9.23
N ALA A 37 6.05 -19.65 8.69
CA ALA A 37 6.69 -19.38 7.42
C ALA A 37 8.20 -19.66 7.52
N ASN A 38 8.73 -20.33 6.49
CA ASN A 38 10.12 -20.76 6.44
C ASN A 38 11.08 -19.56 6.47
N SER A 39 12.21 -19.69 7.18
CA SER A 39 13.24 -18.65 7.24
C SER A 39 13.86 -18.33 5.88
N ALA A 40 13.84 -19.27 4.93
CA ALA A 40 14.30 -19.02 3.56
C ALA A 40 13.35 -18.09 2.77
N ASP A 41 12.08 -18.02 3.17
CA ASP A 41 11.01 -17.28 2.48
C ASP A 41 10.56 -16.02 3.25
N THR A 42 11.19 -15.75 4.40
CA THR A 42 10.88 -14.62 5.27
C THR A 42 12.08 -13.69 5.42
N ALA A 43 11.80 -12.39 5.49
CA ALA A 43 12.80 -11.37 5.78
C ALA A 43 12.39 -10.62 7.04
N VAL A 44 13.20 -10.73 8.10
CA VAL A 44 12.99 -9.93 9.31
C VAL A 44 13.53 -8.53 9.07
N THR A 45 12.65 -7.63 8.66
CA THR A 45 12.99 -6.21 8.53
C THR A 45 12.87 -5.55 9.90
N LYS A 46 14.01 -5.21 10.51
CA LYS A 46 14.00 -4.30 11.66
C LYS A 46 13.68 -2.91 11.15
N VAL A 47 12.59 -2.31 11.63
CA VAL A 47 12.31 -0.90 11.38
C VAL A 47 13.49 -0.11 11.93
N LYS A 48 14.15 0.67 11.07
CA LYS A 48 15.20 1.59 11.52
C LYS A 48 14.49 2.69 12.28
N GLU A 49 14.50 2.64 13.60
CA GLU A 49 14.05 3.76 14.42
C GLU A 49 14.94 4.97 14.11
N GLN A 50 14.42 5.91 13.34
CA GLN A 50 15.04 7.19 13.10
C GLN A 50 14.48 8.18 14.11
N ALA A 51 15.35 8.94 14.77
CA ALA A 51 14.96 9.95 15.73
C ALA A 51 14.12 11.08 15.08
N GLN A 52 14.27 11.29 13.77
CA GLN A 52 13.53 12.26 12.97
C GLN A 52 13.26 11.68 11.59
N TYR A 53 12.03 11.85 11.10
CA TYR A 53 11.63 11.51 9.74
C TYR A 53 11.54 12.78 8.92
N GLU A 54 12.06 12.76 7.69
CA GLU A 54 11.97 13.87 6.75
C GLU A 54 10.85 13.59 5.75
N VAL A 55 9.94 14.56 5.58
CA VAL A 55 8.81 14.49 4.67
C VAL A 55 8.87 15.67 3.71
N HIS A 56 8.97 15.39 2.42
CA HIS A 56 8.88 16.40 1.38
C HIS A 56 7.46 16.42 0.81
N VAL A 57 6.84 17.60 0.82
CA VAL A 57 5.53 17.84 0.19
C VAL A 57 5.75 18.74 -1.01
N PRO A 58 5.96 18.18 -2.22
CA PRO A 58 6.14 19.00 -3.41
C PRO A 58 4.82 19.72 -3.75
N VAL A 59 4.94 21.00 -4.11
CA VAL A 59 3.82 21.81 -4.61
C VAL A 59 4.14 22.15 -6.06
N GLY A 60 3.36 21.60 -6.98
CA GLY A 60 3.46 21.88 -8.41
C GLY A 60 2.18 22.52 -8.94
N LEU A 61 2.29 23.16 -10.10
CA LEU A 61 1.13 23.64 -10.84
C LEU A 61 0.45 22.45 -11.57
N PRO A 62 -0.88 22.46 -11.68
CA PRO A 62 -1.60 21.40 -12.40
C PRO A 62 -1.12 21.28 -13.85
N ASP A 63 -0.97 20.04 -14.32
CA ASP A 63 -0.52 19.67 -15.67
C ASP A 63 0.88 20.21 -16.07
N GLU A 64 1.69 20.71 -15.13
CA GLU A 64 3.06 21.20 -15.40
C GLU A 64 4.17 20.16 -15.13
N GLY A 65 3.83 18.87 -15.10
CA GLY A 65 4.84 17.80 -14.98
C GLY A 65 5.31 17.55 -13.54
N SER A 66 4.44 17.77 -12.55
CA SER A 66 4.73 17.50 -11.12
C SER A 66 5.20 16.06 -10.89
N PHE A 67 4.60 15.09 -11.60
CA PHE A 67 5.01 13.68 -11.54
C PHE A 67 6.34 13.39 -12.22
N ASP A 68 6.65 14.05 -13.34
CA ASP A 68 7.95 13.89 -14.01
C ASP A 68 9.09 14.38 -13.12
N TRP A 69 8.88 15.49 -12.41
CA TRP A 69 9.82 15.97 -11.42
C TRP A 69 9.98 14.99 -10.25
N LEU A 70 8.87 14.42 -9.76
CA LEU A 70 8.88 13.44 -8.67
C LEU A 70 9.67 12.18 -9.06
N ASP A 71 9.47 11.68 -10.28
CA ASP A 71 10.21 10.53 -10.81
C ASP A 71 11.71 10.83 -10.92
N MET A 72 12.08 12.02 -11.40
CA MET A 72 13.48 12.47 -11.40
C MET A 72 14.04 12.58 -9.97
N PHE A 73 13.26 13.11 -9.02
CA PHE A 73 13.69 13.27 -7.63
C PHE A 73 13.96 11.93 -6.95
N LEU A 74 13.05 10.97 -7.13
CA LEU A 74 13.19 9.60 -6.60
C LEU A 74 14.35 8.85 -7.25
N ALA A 75 14.58 9.05 -8.56
CA ALA A 75 15.73 8.46 -9.24
C ALA A 75 17.07 8.97 -8.69
N LYS A 76 17.14 10.24 -8.27
CA LYS A 76 18.33 10.84 -7.63
C LYS A 76 18.43 10.51 -6.15
N ASN A 77 17.31 10.24 -5.48
CA ASN A 77 17.23 10.01 -4.05
C ASN A 77 16.48 8.71 -3.73
N PRO A 78 17.12 7.55 -3.95
CA PRO A 78 16.49 6.23 -3.75
C PRO A 78 16.14 5.93 -2.27
N GLN A 79 16.56 6.77 -1.34
CA GLN A 79 16.22 6.67 0.08
C GLN A 79 14.79 7.13 0.40
N TYR A 80 14.17 7.93 -0.47
CA TYR A 80 12.80 8.37 -0.27
C TYR A 80 11.82 7.32 -0.81
N VAL A 81 10.70 7.21 -0.11
CA VAL A 81 9.56 6.43 -0.55
C VAL A 81 8.48 7.42 -0.95
N GLU A 82 7.95 7.26 -2.15
CA GLU A 82 6.81 8.04 -2.60
C GLU A 82 5.59 7.70 -1.74
N LEU A 83 4.79 8.71 -1.38
CA LEU A 83 3.47 8.52 -0.78
C LEU A 83 2.48 9.38 -1.55
N SER A 84 1.85 8.81 -2.58
CA SER A 84 0.96 9.54 -3.49
C SER A 84 -0.23 8.69 -3.92
N ASP A 85 -1.21 9.34 -4.55
CA ASP A 85 -2.40 8.65 -5.04
C ASP A 85 -2.08 7.60 -6.11
N ARG A 86 -1.13 7.87 -7.01
CA ARG A 86 -0.69 6.88 -8.02
C ARG A 86 -0.03 5.66 -7.37
N MET A 87 0.74 5.84 -6.29
CA MET A 87 1.35 4.72 -5.59
C MET A 87 0.29 3.84 -4.91
N ILE A 88 -0.70 4.45 -4.25
CA ILE A 88 -1.77 3.70 -3.57
C ILE A 88 -2.63 2.95 -4.59
N LEU A 89 -2.89 3.54 -5.77
CA LEU A 89 -3.59 2.86 -6.85
C LEU A 89 -2.80 1.65 -7.40
N ASP A 90 -1.50 1.81 -7.66
CA ASP A 90 -0.61 0.72 -8.09
C ASP A 90 -0.54 -0.40 -7.04
N TRP A 91 -0.48 -0.03 -5.76
CA TRP A 91 -0.55 -0.99 -4.66
C TRP A 91 -1.89 -1.74 -4.62
N ALA A 92 -3.01 -1.04 -4.77
CA ALA A 92 -4.34 -1.64 -4.77
C ALA A 92 -4.52 -2.61 -5.95
N GLU A 93 -4.08 -2.23 -7.15
CA GLU A 93 -4.09 -3.10 -8.34
C GLU A 93 -3.26 -4.37 -8.11
N LYS A 94 -2.04 -4.24 -7.58
CA LYS A 94 -1.18 -5.38 -7.22
C LYS A 94 -1.77 -6.26 -6.12
N SER A 95 -2.64 -5.70 -5.29
CA SER A 95 -3.37 -6.42 -4.24
C SER A 95 -4.63 -7.13 -4.76
N GLY A 96 -4.89 -7.08 -6.07
CA GLY A 96 -6.03 -7.74 -6.72
C GLY A 96 -7.31 -6.90 -6.77
N MET A 97 -7.22 -5.61 -6.44
CA MET A 97 -8.34 -4.67 -6.52
C MET A 97 -8.50 -4.21 -7.97
N TRP A 98 -9.71 -4.34 -8.52
CA TRP A 98 -10.00 -3.95 -9.90
C TRP A 98 -11.00 -2.80 -9.89
N LYS A 99 -10.79 -1.82 -10.78
CA LYS A 99 -11.77 -0.75 -10.98
C LYS A 99 -12.96 -1.30 -11.76
N ALA A 100 -14.17 -1.09 -11.25
CA ALA A 100 -15.36 -1.56 -11.93
C ALA A 100 -15.54 -0.85 -13.30
N LYS A 101 -15.74 -1.64 -14.37
CA LYS A 101 -16.05 -1.10 -15.70
C LYS A 101 -17.34 -0.30 -15.61
N GLY A 102 -17.24 1.03 -15.78
CA GLY A 102 -18.40 1.91 -15.86
C GLY A 102 -18.38 3.13 -14.95
N TYR A 103 -17.39 3.31 -14.07
CA TYR A 103 -17.22 4.57 -13.33
C TYR A 103 -16.54 5.60 -14.24
N PRO A 104 -17.25 6.63 -14.75
CA PRO A 104 -16.66 7.64 -15.61
C PRO A 104 -16.08 8.73 -14.70
N GLY A 105 -14.89 8.51 -14.18
CA GLY A 105 -14.19 9.53 -13.41
C GLY A 105 -13.55 10.53 -14.37
N LYS A 106 -13.96 11.80 -14.32
CA LYS A 106 -13.10 12.89 -14.78
C LYS A 106 -11.87 12.90 -13.89
N SER A 107 -10.87 12.09 -14.20
CA SER A 107 -9.65 12.03 -13.41
C SER A 107 -8.76 13.22 -13.73
N SER A 108 -8.26 13.88 -12.70
CA SER A 108 -7.12 14.80 -12.86
C SER A 108 -5.88 13.98 -13.19
N ASN A 109 -5.07 14.45 -14.15
CA ASN A 109 -3.77 13.83 -14.42
C ASN A 109 -2.85 13.92 -13.20
N ASP A 110 -3.01 14.96 -12.37
CA ASP A 110 -2.23 15.19 -11.15
C ASP A 110 -2.82 14.51 -9.91
N ARG A 111 -4.11 14.13 -9.96
CA ARG A 111 -4.81 13.46 -8.86
C ARG A 111 -5.65 12.28 -9.36
N PRO A 112 -5.01 11.11 -9.56
CA PRO A 112 -5.72 9.89 -9.93
C PRO A 112 -6.77 9.49 -8.90
N GLU A 113 -8.01 9.26 -9.33
CA GLU A 113 -9.10 8.91 -8.41
C GLU A 113 -9.13 7.44 -7.99
N TYR A 114 -9.47 7.23 -6.71
CA TYR A 114 -9.84 5.95 -6.11
C TYR A 114 -11.32 5.66 -6.42
N ASN A 115 -11.58 4.94 -7.50
CA ASN A 115 -12.92 4.51 -7.90
C ASN A 115 -12.95 2.98 -8.00
N PHE A 116 -12.72 2.31 -6.87
CA PHE A 116 -12.80 0.84 -6.77
C PHE A 116 -14.22 0.35 -6.52
N GLY A 117 -15.19 1.24 -6.29
CA GLY A 117 -16.55 0.89 -5.90
C GLY A 117 -16.63 0.43 -4.45
N ILE A 118 -15.61 0.76 -3.66
CA ILE A 118 -15.48 0.40 -2.25
C ILE A 118 -15.47 1.70 -1.48
N ARG A 119 -16.60 1.99 -0.84
CA ARG A 119 -16.81 3.25 -0.12
C ARG A 119 -15.68 3.57 0.85
N GLU A 120 -15.12 2.57 1.52
CA GLU A 120 -14.04 2.77 2.48
C GLU A 120 -12.72 3.24 1.84
N MET A 121 -12.50 2.96 0.55
CA MET A 121 -11.36 3.45 -0.24
C MET A 121 -11.69 4.69 -1.06
N ASP A 122 -12.92 4.78 -1.57
CA ASP A 122 -13.34 5.86 -2.46
C ASP A 122 -13.67 7.15 -1.67
N ASP A 123 -14.15 7.05 -0.41
CA ASP A 123 -14.40 8.19 0.49
C ASP A 123 -13.12 8.66 1.23
N GLY A 124 -11.95 8.55 0.60
CA GLY A 124 -10.65 8.90 1.18
C GLY A 124 -10.63 10.20 1.96
#